data_AF-A0A3N4A0S9-F1
#
_entry.id   AF-A0A3N4A0S9-F1
#
_cell.length_a   1.000
_cell.length_b   1.000
_cell.length_c   1.000
_cell.angle_alpha   90.00
_cell.angle_beta   90.00
_cell.angle_gamma   90.00
#
_symmetry.space_group_name_H-M   'P 1'
#
loop_
_entity.id
_entity.type
_entity.pdbx_description
1 polymer ?
#
loop_
_entity_poly.entity_id
_entity_poly.type
_entity_poly.pdbx_seq_one_letter_code
_entity_poly.pdbx_strand_id
1 'polypeptide(L)'
;MKPSARIARSAAATVLTTATVLATAAVPAVAAPDDGAAGNTGAGRVAYLHGYQQSQALCPGGSMVGAVDTAIVAPLVAGGTLAKGDCTLADMKAANPDTEFLAYLNIGGMQGVTEWDKEPFFPTCVRPEDGEQYAVKPGNSAVATNDKGNAVYPAFDYITIADQSASYAQACGERAVDLVTTDSVRGSTGAAPVRFDGVFLDDMAMSPAHGQNMDDVGTWGPWGSDDAYGQAVLRTVGTISDAMDDDGSGKTLAGNLGIYSDDSSQVELAQRLAGSRDLDWMMREFVIGGPKGDQFGAFYAVEQNAAVLGTLSRSTPVVMHQFAVKATTDPNLTGTVGGSCLTDSTPDASRLMGQVDQRRQQDMTLSLATVLTAKEEGANLDMSVVQAQPQCQETAASNPGLYEKVTDVSVDESDPDVRQLREVLEDPGVNAVGKKSTWFDYTVWRRDLSDGRQVWVNYRNQDVTVEGVKIPAQSGLVTD
;
A
#
# COMPACT_ATOMS: atom_id res chain seq x y z
N MET A 1 2.93 67.71 45.32
CA MET A 1 2.35 68.91 44.69
C MET A 1 2.66 68.88 43.20
N LYS A 2 1.65 69.05 42.34
CA LYS A 2 1.74 69.26 40.87
C LYS A 2 2.59 70.53 40.56
N PRO A 3 3.13 70.77 39.33
CA PRO A 3 2.38 70.65 38.06
C PRO A 3 3.14 70.20 36.77
N SER A 4 2.33 70.07 35.72
CA SER A 4 2.51 69.53 34.36
C SER A 4 3.12 70.46 33.29
N ALA A 5 3.59 69.89 32.16
CA ALA A 5 3.30 70.32 30.78
C ALA A 5 3.69 69.26 29.71
N ARG A 6 3.14 69.39 28.48
CA ARG A 6 2.93 68.41 27.38
C ARG A 6 3.94 68.44 26.20
N ILE A 7 4.11 67.28 25.54
CA ILE A 7 4.08 66.89 24.08
C ILE A 7 4.83 67.71 22.99
N ALA A 8 5.62 67.04 22.13
CA ALA A 8 5.49 66.93 20.64
C ALA A 8 6.62 66.09 19.98
N ARG A 9 6.39 65.63 18.73
CA ARG A 9 6.82 64.37 18.10
C ARG A 9 8.09 64.39 17.21
N SER A 10 8.64 63.17 17.08
CA SER A 10 9.62 62.51 16.19
C SER A 10 10.15 63.14 14.88
N ALA A 11 11.47 62.93 14.72
CA ALA A 11 12.35 63.11 13.54
C ALA A 11 12.53 61.76 12.78
N ALA A 12 13.31 61.53 11.71
CA ALA A 12 14.35 62.23 10.93
C ALA A 12 14.47 61.43 9.58
N ALA A 13 14.54 62.07 8.41
CA ALA A 13 15.73 62.52 7.66
C ALA A 13 16.61 61.42 7.01
N THR A 14 16.58 61.45 5.67
CA THR A 14 17.33 60.71 4.64
C THR A 14 18.83 61.00 4.62
N VAL A 15 19.68 60.01 4.33
CA VAL A 15 21.03 60.23 3.75
C VAL A 15 21.35 59.14 2.71
N LEU A 16 21.80 59.61 1.54
CA LEU A 16 22.33 58.92 0.37
C LEU A 16 23.85 58.65 0.54
N THR A 17 24.38 57.54 0.03
CA THR A 17 25.78 57.49 -0.43
C THR A 17 26.00 56.48 -1.55
N THR A 18 26.81 56.93 -2.51
CA THR A 18 27.14 56.41 -3.84
C THR A 18 28.18 55.28 -3.86
N ALA A 19 28.07 54.43 -4.88
CA ALA A 19 28.97 53.33 -5.24
C ALA A 19 30.25 53.77 -5.98
N THR A 20 31.29 52.91 -6.08
CA THR A 20 31.87 52.37 -7.36
C THR A 20 33.02 51.34 -7.09
N VAL A 21 32.70 50.06 -7.35
CA VAL A 21 33.43 48.99 -8.11
C VAL A 21 34.83 48.45 -7.71
N LEU A 22 34.89 47.11 -7.59
CA LEU A 22 35.99 46.27 -8.07
C LEU A 22 35.44 44.91 -8.57
N ALA A 23 35.88 44.51 -9.76
CA ALA A 23 35.36 43.39 -10.56
C ALA A 23 35.87 42.01 -10.11
N THR A 24 35.02 40.99 -10.26
CA THR A 24 35.40 39.57 -10.37
C THR A 24 34.60 38.89 -11.47
N ALA A 25 35.23 37.91 -12.09
CA ALA A 25 34.95 37.36 -13.42
C ALA A 25 33.55 36.76 -13.61
N ALA A 26 33.03 36.91 -14.82
CA ALA A 26 31.81 36.25 -15.29
C ALA A 26 32.04 34.73 -15.41
N VAL A 27 31.34 33.98 -14.55
CA VAL A 27 31.09 32.55 -14.75
C VAL A 27 29.91 32.44 -15.71
N PRO A 28 29.96 31.62 -16.78
CA PRO A 28 28.81 31.44 -17.65
C PRO A 28 27.65 30.90 -16.81
N ALA A 29 26.48 31.51 -16.94
CA ALA A 29 25.26 31.02 -16.34
C ALA A 29 25.04 29.58 -16.83
N VAL A 30 25.23 28.63 -15.93
CA VAL A 30 24.69 27.28 -16.10
C VAL A 30 23.19 27.51 -16.16
N ALA A 31 22.58 27.23 -17.31
CA ALA A 31 21.14 27.19 -17.45
C ALA A 31 20.61 26.31 -16.32
N ALA A 32 19.65 26.84 -15.55
CA ALA A 32 18.91 26.01 -14.60
C ALA A 32 18.43 24.77 -15.37
N PRO A 33 18.60 23.55 -14.83
CA PRO A 33 17.97 22.39 -15.43
C PRO A 33 16.48 22.70 -15.57
N ASP A 34 15.93 22.41 -16.75
CA ASP A 34 14.49 22.39 -16.96
C ASP A 34 13.87 21.60 -15.81
N ASP A 35 12.98 22.23 -15.06
CA ASP A 35 12.03 21.56 -14.18
C ASP A 35 11.06 20.76 -15.07
N GLY A 36 11.57 19.66 -15.63
CA GLY A 36 10.77 18.57 -16.13
C GLY A 36 10.09 17.95 -14.92
N ALA A 37 9.01 18.57 -14.46
CA ALA A 37 8.06 17.93 -13.57
C ALA A 37 7.50 16.72 -14.33
N ALA A 38 8.15 15.57 -14.21
CA ALA A 38 7.43 14.31 -14.15
C ALA A 38 6.49 14.49 -12.94
N GLY A 39 5.27 14.98 -13.20
CA GLY A 39 4.24 15.00 -12.18
C GLY A 39 4.03 13.55 -11.78
N ASN A 40 4.16 13.24 -10.49
CA ASN A 40 3.81 11.93 -9.96
C ASN A 40 2.43 11.56 -10.52
N THR A 41 2.41 10.64 -11.46
CA THR A 41 1.15 10.09 -11.98
C THR A 41 0.56 9.28 -10.84
N GLY A 42 -0.64 9.67 -10.40
CA GLY A 42 -1.36 8.87 -9.42
C GLY A 42 -1.48 7.43 -9.92
N ALA A 43 -1.47 6.46 -9.00
CA ALA A 43 -1.49 5.03 -9.31
C ALA A 43 -2.73 4.56 -10.09
N GLY A 44 -3.72 5.44 -10.27
CA GLY A 44 -5.06 5.10 -10.73
C GLY A 44 -5.75 4.13 -9.79
N ARG A 45 -6.78 3.46 -10.29
CA ARG A 45 -7.51 2.43 -9.56
C ARG A 45 -6.67 1.17 -9.45
N VAL A 46 -6.05 0.96 -8.28
CA VAL A 46 -5.13 -0.17 -8.02
C VAL A 46 -5.86 -1.41 -7.52
N ALA A 47 -5.46 -2.60 -7.98
CA ALA A 47 -5.74 -3.88 -7.31
C ALA A 47 -4.44 -4.53 -6.80
N TYR A 48 -4.40 -4.85 -5.51
CA TYR A 48 -3.34 -5.67 -4.93
C TYR A 48 -3.79 -7.13 -4.84
N LEU A 49 -3.23 -7.99 -5.69
CA LEU A 49 -3.66 -9.38 -5.87
C LEU A 49 -2.54 -10.32 -5.41
N HIS A 50 -2.25 -10.27 -4.10
CA HIS A 50 -1.13 -10.97 -3.47
C HIS A 50 -1.30 -12.49 -3.38
N GLY A 51 -2.54 -13.00 -3.37
CA GLY A 51 -2.79 -14.44 -3.31
C GLY A 51 -2.40 -15.17 -4.60
N TYR A 52 -1.93 -16.43 -4.46
CA TYR A 52 -1.43 -17.29 -5.55
C TYR A 52 -2.32 -17.30 -6.81
N GLN A 53 -3.65 -17.23 -6.66
CA GLN A 53 -4.59 -17.19 -7.78
C GLN A 53 -5.40 -15.89 -7.89
N GLN A 54 -5.18 -14.88 -7.05
CA GLN A 54 -6.03 -13.67 -7.06
C GLN A 54 -5.95 -12.88 -8.37
N SER A 55 -4.81 -12.97 -9.05
CA SER A 55 -4.62 -12.43 -10.40
C SER A 55 -5.63 -12.96 -11.42
N GLN A 56 -6.25 -14.13 -11.17
CA GLN A 56 -7.21 -14.73 -12.08
C GLN A 56 -8.50 -13.90 -12.23
N ALA A 57 -8.79 -12.96 -11.33
CA ALA A 57 -9.84 -11.95 -11.51
C ALA A 57 -9.63 -11.06 -12.75
N LEU A 58 -8.39 -10.96 -13.25
CA LEU A 58 -8.00 -10.21 -14.46
C LEU A 58 -7.89 -11.09 -15.72
N CYS A 59 -8.11 -12.40 -15.61
CA CYS A 59 -8.13 -13.28 -16.78
C CYS A 59 -9.32 -12.98 -17.70
N PRO A 60 -9.28 -13.39 -18.99
CA PRO A 60 -10.43 -13.24 -19.89
C PRO A 60 -11.74 -13.77 -19.27
N GLY A 61 -12.72 -12.88 -19.08
CA GLY A 61 -14.01 -13.19 -18.46
C GLY A 61 -14.05 -13.09 -16.92
N GLY A 62 -12.94 -12.73 -16.29
CA GLY A 62 -12.87 -12.37 -14.87
C GLY A 62 -13.56 -11.03 -14.58
N SER A 63 -13.97 -10.85 -13.34
CA SER A 63 -14.76 -9.69 -12.88
C SER A 63 -14.00 -8.37 -12.82
N MET A 64 -12.67 -8.39 -12.79
CA MET A 64 -11.84 -7.17 -12.78
C MET A 64 -11.38 -6.74 -14.17
N VAL A 65 -11.79 -7.45 -15.23
CA VAL A 65 -11.35 -7.12 -16.59
C VAL A 65 -11.81 -5.70 -16.97
N GLY A 66 -10.84 -4.81 -17.24
CA GLY A 66 -11.07 -3.41 -17.58
C GLY A 66 -11.56 -2.55 -16.41
N ALA A 67 -11.45 -3.02 -15.17
CA ALA A 67 -11.96 -2.33 -13.99
C ALA A 67 -10.86 -1.63 -13.15
N VAL A 68 -9.59 -1.85 -13.48
CA VAL A 68 -8.43 -1.33 -12.73
C VAL A 68 -7.39 -0.75 -13.68
N ASP A 69 -6.75 0.32 -13.27
CA ASP A 69 -5.67 0.96 -14.02
C ASP A 69 -4.33 0.29 -13.74
N THR A 70 -4.15 -0.22 -12.50
CA THR A 70 -2.91 -0.89 -12.08
C THR A 70 -3.21 -2.15 -11.30
N ALA A 71 -2.50 -3.24 -11.60
CA ALA A 71 -2.58 -4.52 -10.90
C ALA A 71 -1.22 -4.98 -10.40
N ILE A 72 -1.09 -5.20 -9.10
CA ILE A 72 0.09 -5.84 -8.50
C ILE A 72 -0.17 -7.34 -8.43
N VAL A 73 0.70 -8.14 -9.05
CA VAL A 73 0.54 -9.60 -9.14
C VAL A 73 1.86 -10.32 -8.85
N ALA A 74 1.76 -11.58 -8.42
CA ALA A 74 2.93 -12.44 -8.25
C ALA A 74 3.67 -12.68 -9.59
N PRO A 75 5.01 -12.57 -9.66
CA PRO A 75 5.78 -12.76 -10.89
C PRO A 75 5.55 -14.10 -11.59
N LEU A 76 5.21 -15.15 -10.83
CA LEU A 76 4.97 -16.50 -11.35
C LEU A 76 3.97 -16.56 -12.51
N VAL A 77 3.03 -15.61 -12.60
CA VAL A 77 2.06 -15.52 -13.72
C VAL A 77 2.74 -15.30 -15.07
N ALA A 78 3.96 -14.76 -15.09
CA ALA A 78 4.76 -14.60 -16.30
C ALA A 78 5.60 -15.85 -16.63
N GLY A 79 5.97 -16.66 -15.62
CA GLY A 79 6.76 -17.88 -15.78
C GLY A 79 5.98 -19.08 -16.33
N GLY A 80 4.64 -19.07 -16.25
CA GLY A 80 3.78 -20.04 -16.91
C GLY A 80 3.56 -21.38 -16.19
N THR A 81 4.21 -21.59 -15.05
CA THR A 81 3.90 -22.73 -14.18
C THR A 81 2.72 -22.34 -13.30
N LEU A 82 1.51 -22.57 -13.79
CA LEU A 82 0.27 -22.23 -13.09
C LEU A 82 -0.58 -23.47 -12.87
N ALA A 83 -1.50 -23.39 -11.91
CA ALA A 83 -2.46 -24.45 -11.71
C ALA A 83 -3.35 -24.61 -12.95
N LYS A 84 -3.95 -25.79 -13.09
CA LYS A 84 -4.82 -26.07 -14.23
C LYS A 84 -6.00 -25.11 -14.22
N GLY A 85 -6.18 -24.37 -15.31
CA GLY A 85 -7.29 -23.42 -15.49
C GLY A 85 -6.89 -21.98 -15.24
N ASP A 86 -5.68 -21.73 -14.74
CA ASP A 86 -5.15 -20.39 -14.54
C ASP A 86 -4.62 -19.82 -15.89
N CYS A 87 -4.74 -18.50 -16.07
CA CYS A 87 -4.20 -17.77 -17.22
C CYS A 87 -2.91 -17.03 -16.86
N THR A 88 -2.07 -16.78 -17.89
CA THR A 88 -0.76 -16.15 -17.71
C THR A 88 -0.83 -14.62 -17.76
N LEU A 89 0.29 -13.95 -17.47
CA LEU A 89 0.43 -12.50 -17.68
C LEU A 89 0.03 -12.07 -19.09
N ALA A 90 0.41 -12.83 -20.12
CA ALA A 90 0.04 -12.55 -21.51
C ALA A 90 -1.48 -12.62 -21.75
N ASP A 91 -2.16 -13.58 -21.13
CA ASP A 91 -3.63 -13.67 -21.22
C ASP A 91 -4.31 -12.50 -20.50
N MET A 92 -3.83 -12.14 -19.30
CA MET A 92 -4.35 -11.00 -18.52
C MET A 92 -4.15 -9.68 -19.26
N LYS A 93 -2.95 -9.40 -19.79
CA LYS A 93 -2.70 -8.17 -20.57
C LYS A 93 -3.51 -8.10 -21.86
N ALA A 94 -3.72 -9.23 -22.54
CA ALA A 94 -4.57 -9.26 -23.72
C ALA A 94 -6.04 -8.94 -23.41
N ALA A 95 -6.53 -9.32 -22.22
CA ALA A 95 -7.87 -8.96 -21.74
C ALA A 95 -7.95 -7.52 -21.20
N ASN A 96 -6.84 -6.97 -20.72
CA ASN A 96 -6.75 -5.67 -20.05
C ASN A 96 -5.70 -4.78 -20.73
N PRO A 97 -5.97 -4.28 -21.95
CA PRO A 97 -4.98 -3.53 -22.74
C PRO A 97 -4.57 -2.19 -22.11
N ASP A 98 -5.40 -1.65 -21.22
CA ASP A 98 -5.20 -0.33 -20.58
C ASP A 98 -4.74 -0.45 -19.11
N THR A 99 -4.48 -1.66 -18.60
CA THR A 99 -4.03 -1.91 -17.23
C THR A 99 -2.51 -2.10 -17.18
N GLU A 100 -1.84 -1.41 -16.25
CA GLU A 100 -0.45 -1.67 -15.88
C GLU A 100 -0.34 -2.87 -14.95
N PHE A 101 0.58 -3.79 -15.25
CA PHE A 101 0.87 -4.95 -14.40
C PHE A 101 2.23 -4.78 -13.74
N LEU A 102 2.23 -4.67 -12.41
CA LEU A 102 3.43 -4.58 -11.60
C LEU A 102 3.79 -5.96 -11.01
N ALA A 103 5.06 -6.34 -11.16
CA ALA A 103 5.60 -7.55 -10.55
C ALA A 103 5.87 -7.31 -9.07
N TYR A 104 5.26 -8.11 -8.19
CA TYR A 104 5.60 -8.10 -6.77
C TYR A 104 7.05 -8.56 -6.56
N LEU A 105 7.82 -7.81 -5.76
CA LEU A 105 9.19 -8.13 -5.38
C LEU A 105 9.40 -7.86 -3.89
N ASN A 106 9.64 -8.92 -3.11
CA ASN A 106 10.00 -8.76 -1.71
C ASN A 106 11.49 -8.39 -1.57
N ILE A 107 11.77 -7.22 -0.98
CA ILE A 107 13.14 -6.74 -0.77
C ILE A 107 13.63 -6.97 0.66
N GLY A 108 12.74 -7.04 1.65
CA GLY A 108 13.10 -7.26 3.07
C GLY A 108 13.27 -8.74 3.44
N GLY A 109 12.51 -9.60 2.78
CA GLY A 109 12.41 -11.03 3.01
C GLY A 109 12.74 -11.88 1.78
N MET A 110 13.58 -12.88 1.97
CA MET A 110 13.90 -13.90 0.98
C MET A 110 13.06 -15.14 1.26
N GLN A 111 11.98 -15.29 0.51
CA GLN A 111 11.15 -16.48 0.54
C GLN A 111 11.78 -17.64 -0.23
N GLY A 112 11.56 -18.86 0.25
CA GLY A 112 11.85 -20.07 -0.53
C GLY A 112 11.01 -20.11 -1.80
N VAL A 113 11.58 -20.58 -2.90
CA VAL A 113 10.83 -20.81 -4.14
C VAL A 113 10.12 -22.15 -4.10
N THR A 114 8.94 -22.16 -4.69
CA THR A 114 8.18 -23.36 -4.97
C THR A 114 8.59 -23.92 -6.34
N GLU A 115 8.08 -25.11 -6.68
CA GLU A 115 8.27 -25.68 -8.01
C GLU A 115 7.63 -24.85 -9.15
N TRP A 116 6.73 -23.93 -8.77
CA TRP A 116 5.98 -23.06 -9.68
C TRP A 116 6.78 -21.83 -10.12
N ASP A 117 7.73 -21.38 -9.30
CA ASP A 117 8.53 -20.21 -9.63
C ASP A 117 9.63 -20.55 -10.66
N LYS A 118 9.84 -19.65 -11.63
CA LYS A 118 10.80 -19.83 -12.72
C LYS A 118 11.63 -18.58 -12.87
N GLU A 119 12.92 -18.75 -13.10
CA GLU A 119 13.80 -17.62 -13.39
C GLU A 119 13.37 -16.89 -14.67
N PRO A 120 13.39 -15.54 -14.70
CA PRO A 120 13.75 -14.61 -13.61
C PRO A 120 12.58 -14.20 -12.70
N PHE A 121 11.39 -14.76 -12.92
CA PHE A 121 10.13 -14.43 -12.25
C PHE A 121 10.02 -15.02 -10.84
N PHE A 122 10.98 -14.71 -9.97
CA PHE A 122 10.86 -14.98 -8.54
C PHE A 122 10.46 -13.73 -7.75
N PRO A 123 9.64 -13.88 -6.70
CA PRO A 123 9.17 -12.78 -5.85
C PRO A 123 10.18 -12.35 -4.76
N THR A 124 11.49 -12.49 -5.01
CA THR A 124 12.59 -12.18 -4.08
C THR A 124 13.80 -11.70 -4.89
N CYS A 125 14.68 -10.86 -4.33
CA CYS A 125 15.80 -10.26 -5.05
C CYS A 125 16.82 -11.27 -5.59
N VAL A 126 17.04 -12.38 -4.88
CA VAL A 126 18.06 -13.38 -5.21
C VAL A 126 17.43 -14.75 -5.40
N ARG A 127 18.10 -15.64 -6.14
CA ARG A 127 17.66 -17.03 -6.20
C ARG A 127 17.74 -17.65 -4.80
N PRO A 128 16.77 -18.46 -4.36
CA PRO A 128 16.77 -18.96 -2.98
C PRO A 128 17.97 -19.81 -2.61
N GLU A 129 18.55 -20.55 -3.56
CA GLU A 129 19.79 -21.29 -3.34
C GLU A 129 20.97 -20.38 -3.02
N ASP A 130 20.96 -19.14 -3.50
CA ASP A 130 21.99 -18.12 -3.28
C ASP A 130 21.65 -17.20 -2.11
N GLY A 131 20.41 -17.24 -1.60
CA GLY A 131 19.89 -16.31 -0.60
C GLY A 131 20.50 -16.46 0.79
N GLU A 132 21.02 -17.65 1.14
CA GLU A 132 21.57 -17.90 2.48
C GLU A 132 22.75 -16.99 2.84
N GLN A 133 23.54 -16.54 1.85
CA GLN A 133 24.67 -15.65 2.09
C GLN A 133 24.25 -14.23 2.49
N TYR A 134 23.00 -13.85 2.19
CA TYR A 134 22.42 -12.54 2.49
C TYR A 134 21.50 -12.57 3.71
N ALA A 135 21.44 -13.70 4.42
CA ALA A 135 20.56 -13.86 5.57
C ALA A 135 21.12 -13.18 6.83
N VAL A 136 20.27 -12.49 7.59
CA VAL A 136 20.65 -11.97 8.91
C VAL A 136 20.87 -13.12 9.88
N LYS A 137 22.02 -13.14 10.57
CA LYS A 137 22.34 -14.12 11.64
C LYS A 137 22.44 -13.40 12.99
N PRO A 138 21.34 -13.32 13.75
CA PRO A 138 21.31 -12.56 14.98
C PRO A 138 22.06 -13.29 16.11
N GLY A 139 22.75 -12.52 16.96
CA GLY A 139 23.45 -13.04 18.14
C GLY A 139 22.59 -13.14 19.40
N ASN A 140 21.26 -13.03 19.31
CA ASN A 140 20.35 -12.83 20.43
C ASN A 140 19.05 -13.64 20.30
N SER A 141 18.58 -14.23 21.40
CA SER A 141 17.34 -15.03 21.45
C SER A 141 16.04 -14.22 21.33
N ALA A 142 16.11 -12.88 21.36
CA ALA A 142 14.98 -12.01 21.08
C ALA A 142 14.57 -12.01 19.59
N VAL A 143 15.49 -12.39 18.70
CA VAL A 143 15.20 -12.53 17.27
C VAL A 143 14.85 -13.98 16.96
N ALA A 144 13.67 -14.19 16.38
CA ALA A 144 13.27 -15.52 15.93
C ALA A 144 14.18 -15.98 14.78
N THR A 145 14.62 -17.24 14.86
CA THR A 145 15.50 -17.82 13.85
C THR A 145 15.00 -19.19 13.42
N ASN A 146 15.34 -19.58 12.19
CA ASN A 146 15.16 -20.95 11.71
C ASN A 146 16.29 -21.88 12.20
N ASP A 147 16.24 -23.15 11.81
CA ASP A 147 17.22 -24.17 12.20
C ASP A 147 18.67 -23.87 11.76
N LYS A 148 18.86 -22.95 10.79
CA LYS A 148 20.18 -22.49 10.34
C LYS A 148 20.69 -21.28 11.15
N GLY A 149 19.90 -20.77 12.09
CA GLY A 149 20.20 -19.58 12.86
C GLY A 149 19.98 -18.28 12.08
N ASN A 150 19.26 -18.31 10.96
CA ASN A 150 18.93 -17.12 10.19
C ASN A 150 17.65 -16.49 10.74
N ALA A 151 17.59 -15.16 10.82
CA ALA A 151 16.39 -14.44 11.24
C ALA A 151 15.23 -14.69 10.26
N VAL A 152 14.04 -14.90 10.80
CA VAL A 152 12.81 -15.18 10.03
C VAL A 152 11.63 -14.41 10.61
N TYR A 153 10.54 -14.35 9.86
CA TYR A 153 9.25 -13.90 10.36
C TYR A 153 8.49 -15.05 11.03
N PRO A 154 8.16 -15.02 12.33
CA PRO A 154 7.46 -16.12 13.01
C PRO A 154 6.13 -16.55 12.37
N ALA A 155 5.37 -15.61 11.82
CA ALA A 155 4.12 -15.93 11.12
C ALA A 155 4.34 -16.52 9.71
N PHE A 156 5.55 -16.37 9.16
CA PHE A 156 5.98 -16.80 7.84
C PHE A 156 7.44 -17.30 7.91
N ASP A 157 7.68 -18.35 8.70
CA ASP A 157 9.02 -18.82 9.06
C ASP A 157 9.83 -19.38 7.87
N TYR A 158 9.19 -19.52 6.72
CA TYR A 158 9.78 -19.82 5.42
C TYR A 158 10.36 -18.59 4.69
N ILE A 159 10.18 -17.38 5.25
CA ILE A 159 10.77 -16.13 4.75
C ILE A 159 11.95 -15.75 5.65
N THR A 160 13.14 -15.70 5.04
CA THR A 160 14.38 -15.31 5.73
C THR A 160 14.63 -13.82 5.57
N ILE A 161 14.94 -13.11 6.65
CA ILE A 161 15.18 -11.66 6.60
C ILE A 161 16.54 -11.38 5.94
N ALA A 162 16.54 -10.48 4.96
CA ALA A 162 17.73 -10.08 4.21
C ALA A 162 18.57 -9.03 4.94
N ASP A 163 19.89 -9.11 4.77
CA ASP A 163 20.90 -8.29 5.45
C ASP A 163 21.07 -6.88 4.89
N GLN A 164 20.34 -6.54 3.81
CA GLN A 164 20.38 -5.25 3.11
C GLN A 164 21.81 -4.76 2.82
N SER A 165 22.72 -5.70 2.56
CA SER A 165 24.09 -5.39 2.14
C SER A 165 24.11 -4.72 0.76
N ALA A 166 25.19 -4.01 0.43
CA ALA A 166 25.30 -3.35 -0.88
C ALA A 166 25.21 -4.33 -2.06
N SER A 167 25.75 -5.55 -1.91
CA SER A 167 25.63 -6.61 -2.92
C SER A 167 24.22 -7.19 -3.00
N TYR A 168 23.48 -7.24 -1.89
CA TYR A 168 22.07 -7.61 -1.92
C TYR A 168 21.21 -6.54 -2.60
N ALA A 169 21.42 -5.26 -2.27
CA ALA A 169 20.75 -4.14 -2.91
C ALA A 169 20.97 -4.11 -4.43
N GLN A 170 22.21 -4.36 -4.87
CA GLN A 170 22.52 -4.51 -6.29
C GLN A 170 21.76 -5.69 -6.92
N ALA A 171 21.71 -6.85 -6.25
CA ALA A 171 20.95 -7.99 -6.75
C ALA A 171 19.44 -7.71 -6.84
N CYS A 172 18.89 -6.92 -5.92
CA CYS A 172 17.51 -6.43 -6.03
C CYS A 172 17.30 -5.56 -7.27
N GLY A 173 18.22 -4.62 -7.55
CA GLY A 173 18.17 -3.78 -8.75
C GLY A 173 18.23 -4.61 -10.04
N GLU A 174 19.19 -5.54 -10.11
CA GLU A 174 19.32 -6.48 -11.24
C GLU A 174 18.04 -7.30 -11.43
N ARG A 175 17.43 -7.81 -10.34
CA ARG A 175 16.18 -8.54 -10.41
C ARG A 175 15.00 -7.67 -10.87
N ALA A 176 14.89 -6.44 -10.39
CA ALA A 176 13.82 -5.54 -10.80
C ALA A 176 13.88 -5.29 -12.31
N VAL A 177 15.08 -5.04 -12.84
CA VAL A 177 15.30 -4.90 -14.29
C VAL A 177 14.96 -6.19 -15.05
N ASP A 178 15.40 -7.35 -14.56
CA ASP A 178 15.09 -8.64 -15.21
C ASP A 178 13.58 -8.88 -15.31
N LEU A 179 12.81 -8.55 -14.27
CA LEU A 179 11.35 -8.72 -14.24
C LEU A 179 10.65 -7.89 -15.33
N VAL A 180 11.10 -6.66 -15.59
CA VAL A 180 10.45 -5.75 -16.55
C VAL A 180 11.02 -5.84 -17.98
N THR A 181 12.20 -6.44 -18.15
CA THR A 181 12.85 -6.59 -19.46
C THR A 181 12.67 -7.99 -20.07
N THR A 182 12.27 -8.98 -19.27
CA THR A 182 12.07 -10.36 -19.73
C THR A 182 10.64 -10.61 -20.22
N ASP A 183 10.52 -11.20 -21.41
CA ASP A 183 9.24 -11.63 -21.95
C ASP A 183 8.66 -12.80 -21.14
N SER A 184 7.37 -12.74 -20.83
CA SER A 184 6.60 -13.83 -20.23
C SER A 184 6.52 -15.04 -21.17
N VAL A 185 6.04 -16.16 -20.67
CA VAL A 185 5.59 -17.24 -21.57
C VAL A 185 4.39 -16.79 -22.42
N ARG A 186 4.14 -17.51 -23.51
CA ARG A 186 2.94 -17.35 -24.33
C ARG A 186 1.68 -17.64 -23.49
N GLY A 187 0.62 -16.88 -23.74
CA GLY A 187 -0.69 -17.09 -23.13
C GLY A 187 -1.28 -18.46 -23.45
N SER A 188 -2.03 -19.00 -22.50
CA SER A 188 -2.83 -20.22 -22.67
C SER A 188 -3.90 -20.07 -23.76
N THR A 189 -4.35 -18.83 -24.01
CA THR A 189 -5.28 -18.47 -25.10
C THR A 189 -4.59 -18.23 -26.45
N GLY A 190 -3.26 -18.28 -26.48
CA GLY A 190 -2.43 -17.97 -27.65
C GLY A 190 -1.88 -16.55 -27.68
N ALA A 191 -2.23 -15.70 -26.71
CA ALA A 191 -1.71 -14.34 -26.56
C ALA A 191 -0.16 -14.32 -26.61
N ALA A 192 0.41 -13.34 -27.32
CA ALA A 192 1.87 -13.24 -27.46
C ALA A 192 2.53 -12.97 -26.10
N PRO A 193 3.79 -13.41 -25.89
CA PRO A 193 4.61 -12.97 -24.76
C PRO A 193 4.57 -11.46 -24.55
N VAL A 194 4.53 -11.04 -23.28
CA VAL A 194 4.51 -9.64 -22.85
C VAL A 194 5.44 -9.46 -21.65
N ARG A 195 5.72 -8.21 -21.26
CA ARG A 195 6.54 -7.89 -20.09
C ARG A 195 5.70 -7.25 -18.99
N PHE A 196 6.22 -7.19 -17.78
CA PHE A 196 5.66 -6.32 -16.74
C PHE A 196 5.82 -4.83 -17.11
N ASP A 197 4.95 -3.99 -16.56
CA ASP A 197 4.99 -2.53 -16.71
C ASP A 197 5.77 -1.86 -15.58
N GLY A 198 6.09 -2.62 -14.54
CA GLY A 198 6.85 -2.12 -13.41
C GLY A 198 7.00 -3.14 -12.30
N VAL A 199 7.47 -2.67 -11.15
CA VAL A 199 7.75 -3.47 -9.96
C VAL A 199 7.06 -2.84 -8.75
N PHE A 200 6.51 -3.68 -7.90
CA PHE A 200 5.98 -3.30 -6.60
C PHE A 200 6.83 -3.93 -5.49
N LEU A 201 7.50 -3.10 -4.70
CA LEU A 201 8.40 -3.52 -3.63
C LEU A 201 7.63 -3.82 -2.34
N ASP A 202 7.87 -4.98 -1.72
CA ASP A 202 7.30 -5.34 -0.43
C ASP A 202 8.36 -5.58 0.66
N ASP A 203 7.91 -5.64 1.91
CA ASP A 203 8.74 -5.67 3.13
C ASP A 203 9.75 -4.51 3.19
N MET A 204 9.30 -3.31 2.83
CA MET A 204 10.06 -2.07 3.07
C MET A 204 9.91 -1.55 4.51
N ALA A 205 9.09 -2.23 5.32
CA ALA A 205 8.76 -1.86 6.68
C ALA A 205 9.83 -2.26 7.70
N MET A 206 10.01 -1.42 8.73
CA MET A 206 11.16 -1.53 9.64
C MET A 206 10.78 -1.63 11.13
N SER A 207 9.66 -2.29 11.50
CA SER A 207 9.20 -2.53 12.90
C SER A 207 8.08 -3.57 12.85
N PRO A 208 7.58 -4.12 13.98
CA PRO A 208 7.27 -5.54 14.10
C PRO A 208 6.59 -6.22 12.90
N ALA A 209 7.34 -6.80 11.98
CA ALA A 209 6.77 -7.46 10.82
C ALA A 209 6.47 -8.92 11.18
N HIS A 210 5.23 -9.35 10.92
CA HIS A 210 4.88 -10.78 10.94
C HIS A 210 5.25 -11.54 12.22
N GLY A 211 5.10 -10.87 13.38
CA GLY A 211 5.40 -11.43 14.70
C GLY A 211 6.87 -11.32 15.14
N GLN A 212 7.75 -10.77 14.30
CA GLN A 212 9.13 -10.42 14.65
C GLN A 212 9.23 -8.94 14.93
N ASN A 213 9.83 -8.53 16.05
CA ASN A 213 10.18 -7.13 16.26
C ASN A 213 11.38 -6.77 15.37
N MET A 214 11.22 -5.84 14.42
CA MET A 214 12.33 -5.46 13.55
C MET A 214 13.34 -4.57 14.26
N ASP A 215 12.98 -3.90 15.36
CA ASP A 215 13.96 -3.19 16.19
C ASP A 215 15.03 -4.15 16.74
N ASP A 216 14.59 -5.35 17.14
CA ASP A 216 15.49 -6.40 17.61
C ASP A 216 16.35 -6.93 16.45
N VAL A 217 15.78 -7.04 15.24
CA VAL A 217 16.54 -7.43 14.04
C VAL A 217 17.57 -6.36 13.68
N GLY A 218 17.20 -5.09 13.70
CA GLY A 218 18.11 -3.97 13.45
C GLY A 218 19.23 -3.91 14.49
N THR A 219 18.88 -4.07 15.78
CA THR A 219 19.82 -4.02 16.91
C THR A 219 20.79 -5.20 16.92
N TRP A 220 20.31 -6.42 16.67
CA TRP A 220 21.10 -7.65 16.78
C TRP A 220 21.57 -8.23 15.45
N GLY A 221 21.17 -7.62 14.34
CA GLY A 221 21.67 -7.86 13.00
C GLY A 221 22.93 -7.05 12.67
N PRO A 222 23.32 -6.96 11.38
CA PRO A 222 24.56 -6.30 10.96
C PRO A 222 24.57 -4.77 11.16
N TRP A 223 23.42 -4.14 11.42
CA TRP A 223 23.29 -2.68 11.49
C TRP A 223 23.49 -2.09 12.89
N GLY A 224 23.25 -2.87 13.93
CA GLY A 224 23.41 -2.46 15.33
C GLY A 224 22.34 -1.50 15.87
N SER A 225 21.33 -1.12 15.06
CA SER A 225 20.16 -0.35 15.47
C SER A 225 19.06 -0.43 14.41
N ASP A 226 17.82 -0.15 14.82
CA ASP A 226 16.68 -0.05 13.91
C ASP A 226 16.84 1.07 12.86
N ASP A 227 17.22 2.29 13.27
CA ASP A 227 17.45 3.38 12.31
C ASP A 227 18.52 3.04 11.26
N ALA A 228 19.57 2.29 11.61
CA ALA A 228 20.57 1.87 10.64
C ALA A 228 20.05 0.81 9.64
N TYR A 229 19.12 -0.05 10.08
CA TYR A 229 18.33 -0.93 9.18
C TYR A 229 17.41 -0.09 8.30
N GLY A 230 16.69 0.85 8.93
CA GLY A 230 16.15 2.12 8.40
C GLY A 230 16.81 2.59 7.11
N GLN A 231 18.03 3.07 7.30
CA GLN A 231 18.85 3.62 6.24
C GLN A 231 19.24 2.59 5.18
N ALA A 232 19.35 1.31 5.55
CA ALA A 232 19.72 0.27 4.60
C ALA A 232 18.60 -0.03 3.61
N VAL A 233 17.35 -0.11 4.08
CA VAL A 233 16.19 -0.28 3.19
C VAL A 233 16.04 0.91 2.24
N LEU A 234 16.16 2.15 2.74
CA LEU A 234 16.13 3.34 1.87
C LEU A 234 17.22 3.31 0.79
N ARG A 235 18.43 2.84 1.11
CA ARG A 235 19.50 2.66 0.11
C ARG A 235 19.17 1.55 -0.89
N THR A 236 18.56 0.46 -0.45
CA THR A 236 18.11 -0.62 -1.34
C THR A 236 17.08 -0.10 -2.33
N VAL A 237 16.07 0.65 -1.86
CA VAL A 237 15.06 1.27 -2.75
C VAL A 237 15.71 2.22 -3.76
N GLY A 238 16.60 3.12 -3.31
CA GLY A 238 17.33 4.01 -4.22
C GLY A 238 18.18 3.25 -5.24
N THR A 239 18.85 2.16 -4.84
CA THR A 239 19.64 1.31 -5.77
C THR A 239 18.75 0.64 -6.82
N ILE A 240 17.54 0.22 -6.45
CA ILE A 240 16.57 -0.35 -7.39
C ILE A 240 16.07 0.73 -8.35
N SER A 241 15.74 1.91 -7.83
CA SER A 241 15.29 3.06 -8.63
C SER A 241 16.36 3.46 -9.67
N ASP A 242 17.61 3.65 -9.24
CA ASP A 242 18.75 3.94 -10.12
C ASP A 242 18.91 2.87 -11.22
N ALA A 243 18.81 1.58 -10.87
CA ALA A 243 18.95 0.49 -11.84
C ALA A 243 17.80 0.47 -12.88
N MET A 244 16.58 0.75 -12.46
CA MET A 244 15.40 0.82 -13.32
C MET A 244 15.44 2.02 -14.27
N ASP A 245 15.98 3.15 -13.80
CA ASP A 245 16.22 4.38 -14.57
C ASP A 245 17.35 4.20 -15.59
N ASP A 246 18.47 3.58 -15.18
CA ASP A 246 19.64 3.34 -16.04
C ASP A 246 19.32 2.39 -17.22
N ASP A 247 18.38 1.44 -17.04
CA ASP A 247 17.87 0.60 -18.14
C ASP A 247 17.08 1.43 -19.17
N GLY A 248 16.65 2.64 -18.82
CA GLY A 248 15.83 3.52 -19.67
C GLY A 248 14.42 2.99 -19.88
N SER A 249 13.95 2.18 -18.94
CA SER A 249 12.75 1.35 -19.08
C SER A 249 11.45 2.17 -19.03
N GLY A 250 11.47 3.33 -18.36
CA GLY A 250 10.29 4.18 -18.12
C GLY A 250 9.17 3.42 -17.40
N LYS A 251 9.55 2.47 -16.55
CA LYS A 251 8.66 1.52 -15.86
C LYS A 251 8.29 2.03 -14.49
N THR A 252 7.08 1.71 -14.06
CA THR A 252 6.56 2.12 -12.76
C THR A 252 7.31 1.41 -11.63
N LEU A 253 7.77 2.15 -10.63
CA LEU A 253 8.31 1.62 -9.39
C LEU A 253 7.46 2.09 -8.21
N ALA A 254 6.77 1.15 -7.59
CA ALA A 254 5.91 1.40 -6.43
C ALA A 254 6.32 0.52 -5.25
N GLY A 255 5.76 0.76 -4.06
CA GLY A 255 6.00 -0.17 -2.97
C GLY A 255 5.10 -0.03 -1.75
N ASN A 256 5.02 -1.10 -0.96
CA ASN A 256 4.34 -1.17 0.31
C ASN A 256 5.17 -0.55 1.44
N LEU A 257 4.66 0.53 2.04
CA LEU A 257 5.29 1.20 3.18
C LEU A 257 5.42 0.28 4.39
N GLY A 258 4.40 -0.54 4.64
CA GLY A 258 4.25 -1.40 5.82
C GLY A 258 4.55 -0.74 7.17
N ILE A 259 4.41 0.59 7.29
CA ILE A 259 4.73 1.32 8.51
C ILE A 259 3.69 1.17 9.63
N TYR A 260 4.19 1.22 10.85
CA TYR A 260 3.48 1.44 12.10
C TYR A 260 3.42 2.94 12.39
N SER A 261 2.25 3.54 12.16
CA SER A 261 2.08 5.00 12.28
C SER A 261 2.14 5.53 13.73
N ASP A 262 2.18 4.64 14.72
CA ASP A 262 2.40 4.96 16.13
C ASP A 262 3.88 4.96 16.55
N ASP A 263 4.78 4.56 15.65
CA ASP A 263 6.22 4.61 15.86
C ASP A 263 6.85 5.81 15.12
N SER A 264 7.40 6.76 15.88
CA SER A 264 7.96 7.99 15.31
C SER A 264 9.17 7.76 14.41
N SER A 265 10.03 6.78 14.70
CA SER A 265 11.22 6.53 13.85
C SER A 265 10.79 6.08 12.45
N GLN A 266 9.75 5.25 12.38
CA GLN A 266 9.18 4.79 11.12
C GLN A 266 8.52 5.89 10.32
N VAL A 267 7.76 6.76 11.00
CA VAL A 267 7.14 7.91 10.35
C VAL A 267 8.20 8.81 9.74
N GLU A 268 9.32 9.05 10.44
CA GLU A 268 10.45 9.81 9.91
C GLU A 268 11.11 9.13 8.69
N LEU A 269 11.30 7.81 8.73
CA LEU A 269 11.84 7.05 7.59
C LEU A 269 10.89 7.09 6.38
N ALA A 270 9.59 6.95 6.60
CA ALA A 270 8.58 7.03 5.54
C ALA A 270 8.50 8.44 4.94
N GLN A 271 8.65 9.50 5.75
CA GLN A 271 8.74 10.87 5.25
C GLN A 271 9.95 11.07 4.35
N ARG A 272 11.07 10.44 4.69
CA ARG A 272 12.29 10.50 3.87
C ARG A 272 12.13 9.74 2.56
N LEU A 273 11.51 8.56 2.58
CA LEU A 273 11.18 7.80 1.36
C LEU A 273 10.22 8.59 0.45
N ALA A 274 9.14 9.12 1.01
CA ALA A 274 8.20 9.98 0.27
C ALA A 274 8.88 11.25 -0.28
N GLY A 275 9.93 11.72 0.38
CA GLY A 275 10.72 12.89 -0.04
C GLY A 275 11.81 12.59 -1.07
N SER A 276 12.28 11.35 -1.19
CA SER A 276 13.37 10.99 -2.12
C SER A 276 12.90 10.94 -3.57
N ARG A 277 11.61 10.61 -3.78
CA ARG A 277 11.00 10.37 -5.11
C ARG A 277 11.56 9.16 -5.84
N ASP A 278 12.13 8.20 -5.11
CA ASP A 278 12.58 6.93 -5.68
C ASP A 278 11.40 6.03 -6.11
N LEU A 279 10.18 6.32 -5.62
CA LEU A 279 8.94 5.61 -5.92
C LEU A 279 7.92 6.56 -6.57
N ASP A 280 7.24 6.07 -7.60
CA ASP A 280 6.14 6.77 -8.28
C ASP A 280 4.92 6.91 -7.37
N TRP A 281 4.63 5.87 -6.59
CA TRP A 281 3.59 5.85 -5.58
C TRP A 281 3.83 4.74 -4.55
N MET A 282 3.14 4.84 -3.42
CA MET A 282 3.28 3.93 -2.29
C MET A 282 1.93 3.31 -1.94
N MET A 283 1.96 2.12 -1.35
CA MET A 283 0.79 1.48 -0.77
C MET A 283 0.94 1.34 0.75
N ARG A 284 -0.18 1.29 1.46
CA ARG A 284 -0.20 0.86 2.86
C ARG A 284 -1.37 -0.08 3.11
N GLU A 285 -1.07 -1.32 3.51
CA GLU A 285 -2.06 -2.34 3.89
C GLU A 285 -2.68 -2.11 5.28
N PHE A 286 -3.95 -2.49 5.47
CA PHE A 286 -4.75 -2.52 6.71
C PHE A 286 -5.36 -1.21 7.21
N VAL A 287 -6.10 -0.46 6.38
CA VAL A 287 -6.69 0.84 6.78
C VAL A 287 -7.38 0.82 8.15
N ILE A 288 -8.24 -0.17 8.38
CA ILE A 288 -9.16 -0.18 9.53
C ILE A 288 -8.92 -1.36 10.48
N GLY A 289 -8.12 -2.35 10.08
CA GLY A 289 -7.97 -3.57 10.85
C GLY A 289 -7.13 -4.66 10.20
N GLY A 290 -6.77 -5.67 10.98
CA GLY A 290 -5.92 -6.78 10.58
C GLY A 290 -6.59 -7.81 9.65
N PRO A 291 -5.82 -8.80 9.18
CA PRO A 291 -6.24 -9.76 8.17
C PRO A 291 -7.37 -10.71 8.62
N LYS A 292 -7.69 -10.76 9.93
CA LYS A 292 -8.78 -11.59 10.46
C LYS A 292 -10.09 -10.83 10.66
N GLY A 293 -10.14 -9.56 10.22
CA GLY A 293 -11.29 -8.67 10.41
C GLY A 293 -11.37 -8.05 11.81
N ASP A 294 -10.35 -8.22 12.64
CA ASP A 294 -10.19 -7.45 13.86
C ASP A 294 -9.87 -5.99 13.52
N GLN A 295 -10.57 -5.05 14.14
CA GLN A 295 -10.41 -3.63 13.86
C GLN A 295 -9.35 -3.00 14.76
N PHE A 296 -8.63 -2.03 14.20
CA PHE A 296 -7.83 -1.12 15.00
C PHE A 296 -8.72 -0.24 15.88
N GLY A 297 -8.14 0.33 16.93
CA GLY A 297 -8.81 1.38 17.68
C GLY A 297 -9.12 2.57 16.77
N ALA A 298 -10.33 3.14 16.88
CA ALA A 298 -10.79 4.23 16.03
C ALA A 298 -9.81 5.43 15.98
N PHE A 299 -9.22 5.77 17.13
CA PHE A 299 -8.18 6.81 17.19
C PHE A 299 -6.94 6.46 16.38
N TYR A 300 -6.46 5.21 16.46
CA TYR A 300 -5.32 4.75 15.67
C TYR A 300 -5.63 4.84 14.17
N ALA A 301 -6.77 4.33 13.74
CA ALA A 301 -7.11 4.33 12.32
C ALA A 301 -7.26 5.75 11.74
N VAL A 302 -7.94 6.65 12.45
CA VAL A 302 -8.30 7.99 11.92
C VAL A 302 -7.23 9.06 12.19
N GLU A 303 -6.61 9.10 13.37
CA GLU A 303 -5.67 10.17 13.75
C GLU A 303 -4.19 9.78 13.67
N GLN A 304 -3.86 8.48 13.71
CA GLN A 304 -2.47 8.05 13.58
C GLN A 304 -2.22 7.56 12.16
N ASN A 305 -2.92 6.51 11.72
CA ASN A 305 -2.71 5.88 10.44
C ASN A 305 -3.10 6.77 9.26
N ALA A 306 -4.39 7.11 9.12
CA ALA A 306 -4.86 7.90 7.97
C ALA A 306 -4.21 9.29 7.91
N ALA A 307 -4.02 9.96 9.05
CA ALA A 307 -3.42 11.30 9.08
C ALA A 307 -1.92 11.34 8.72
N VAL A 308 -1.13 10.36 9.18
CA VAL A 308 0.27 10.21 8.76
C VAL A 308 0.34 10.00 7.25
N LEU A 309 -0.48 9.11 6.72
CA LEU A 309 -0.49 8.79 5.29
C LEU A 309 -0.99 9.96 4.44
N GLY A 310 -1.97 10.73 4.93
CA GLY A 310 -2.36 12.01 4.32
C GLY A 310 -1.21 13.01 4.24
N THR A 311 -0.33 13.04 5.23
CA THR A 311 0.88 13.88 5.20
C THR A 311 1.91 13.38 4.19
N LEU A 312 2.21 12.07 4.17
CA LEU A 312 3.14 11.47 3.22
C LEU A 312 2.68 11.64 1.77
N SER A 313 1.38 11.50 1.53
CA SER A 313 0.75 11.57 0.22
C SER A 313 0.91 12.91 -0.51
N ARG A 314 1.35 13.95 0.21
CA ARG A 314 1.64 15.27 -0.36
C ARG A 314 2.91 15.28 -1.20
N SER A 315 3.85 14.37 -0.92
CA SER A 315 5.11 14.25 -1.65
C SER A 315 5.07 13.14 -2.69
N THR A 316 4.58 11.95 -2.31
CA THR A 316 4.44 10.78 -3.17
C THR A 316 3.05 10.19 -2.96
N PRO A 317 2.24 9.93 -4.02
CA PRO A 317 0.91 9.36 -3.87
C PRO A 317 0.86 8.12 -2.98
N VAL A 318 -0.20 7.98 -2.18
CA VAL A 318 -0.39 6.84 -1.29
C VAL A 318 -1.74 6.18 -1.55
N VAL A 319 -1.70 4.89 -1.89
CA VAL A 319 -2.86 4.03 -2.05
C VAL A 319 -3.05 3.21 -0.78
N MET A 320 -4.21 3.36 -0.15
CA MET A 320 -4.59 2.59 1.01
C MET A 320 -5.14 1.23 0.59
N HIS A 321 -4.86 0.18 1.36
CA HIS A 321 -5.38 -1.15 1.10
C HIS A 321 -5.96 -1.77 2.37
N GLN A 322 -7.03 -2.55 2.21
CA GLN A 322 -7.63 -3.36 3.26
C GLN A 322 -7.98 -4.70 2.62
N PHE A 323 -7.78 -5.80 3.34
CA PHE A 323 -8.30 -7.08 2.89
C PHE A 323 -9.74 -7.25 3.35
N ALA A 324 -10.60 -7.69 2.42
CA ALA A 324 -11.94 -8.14 2.77
C ALA A 324 -11.89 -9.44 3.57
N VAL A 325 -12.89 -9.64 4.42
CA VAL A 325 -13.01 -10.90 5.15
C VAL A 325 -13.30 -12.05 4.19
N LYS A 326 -12.73 -13.23 4.46
CA LYS A 326 -12.93 -14.46 3.66
C LYS A 326 -14.35 -15.03 3.81
N ALA A 327 -14.84 -15.73 2.79
CA ALA A 327 -16.13 -16.43 2.84
C ALA A 327 -16.07 -17.69 3.71
N THR A 328 -16.65 -17.65 4.92
CA THR A 328 -16.55 -18.73 5.91
C THR A 328 -17.87 -19.15 6.56
N THR A 329 -17.83 -20.29 7.25
CA THR A 329 -18.96 -20.85 8.01
C THR A 329 -19.33 -20.08 9.28
N ASP A 330 -18.47 -19.16 9.72
CA ASP A 330 -18.67 -18.34 10.92
C ASP A 330 -18.39 -16.86 10.59
N PRO A 331 -19.24 -16.27 9.73
CA PRO A 331 -19.13 -14.86 9.39
C PRO A 331 -19.60 -14.02 10.57
N ASN A 332 -18.72 -13.15 11.03
CA ASN A 332 -19.06 -12.20 12.08
C ASN A 332 -19.20 -10.80 11.50
N LEU A 333 -20.33 -10.13 11.75
CA LEU A 333 -20.54 -8.74 11.33
C LEU A 333 -19.65 -7.76 12.10
N THR A 334 -19.14 -8.15 13.28
CA THR A 334 -18.26 -7.28 14.07
C THR A 334 -17.10 -8.06 14.71
N GLY A 335 -15.87 -7.63 14.50
CA GLY A 335 -14.68 -8.30 15.05
C GLY A 335 -14.21 -9.47 14.19
N THR A 336 -13.50 -10.42 14.80
CA THR A 336 -12.80 -11.49 14.08
C THR A 336 -13.74 -12.47 13.36
N VAL A 337 -13.36 -12.88 12.15
CA VAL A 337 -14.03 -13.93 11.37
C VAL A 337 -13.38 -15.29 11.61
N GLY A 338 -14.19 -16.32 11.81
CA GLY A 338 -13.77 -17.68 12.13
C GLY A 338 -14.20 -18.71 11.09
N GLY A 339 -14.17 -19.99 11.48
CA GLY A 339 -14.73 -21.09 10.69
C GLY A 339 -13.88 -21.59 9.51
N SER A 340 -14.42 -22.57 8.79
CA SER A 340 -13.86 -23.09 7.54
C SER A 340 -14.40 -22.31 6.34
N CYS A 341 -13.75 -22.43 5.18
CA CYS A 341 -14.26 -21.84 3.95
C CYS A 341 -15.63 -22.39 3.58
N LEU A 342 -16.49 -21.54 3.01
CA LEU A 342 -17.79 -21.96 2.49
C LEU A 342 -17.61 -22.88 1.27
N THR A 343 -18.42 -23.93 1.24
CA THR A 343 -18.56 -24.84 0.11
C THR A 343 -20.01 -24.91 -0.34
N ASP A 344 -20.25 -25.38 -1.56
CA ASP A 344 -21.62 -25.63 -2.06
C ASP A 344 -22.42 -26.62 -1.18
N SER A 345 -21.72 -27.48 -0.44
CA SER A 345 -22.30 -28.43 0.50
C SER A 345 -22.54 -27.88 1.90
N THR A 346 -22.08 -26.65 2.19
CA THR A 346 -22.26 -26.02 3.49
C THR A 346 -23.75 -25.71 3.72
N PRO A 347 -24.36 -26.16 4.83
CA PRO A 347 -25.73 -25.79 5.15
C PRO A 347 -25.89 -24.27 5.24
N ASP A 348 -26.94 -23.74 4.60
CA ASP A 348 -27.23 -22.30 4.51
C ASP A 348 -26.11 -21.45 3.90
N ALA A 349 -25.27 -22.01 3.01
CA ALA A 349 -24.16 -21.30 2.37
C ALA A 349 -24.53 -19.92 1.82
N SER A 350 -25.67 -19.80 1.11
CA SER A 350 -26.12 -18.51 0.57
C SER A 350 -26.47 -17.47 1.64
N ARG A 351 -27.02 -17.89 2.78
CA ARG A 351 -27.29 -16.98 3.91
C ARG A 351 -25.98 -16.52 4.55
N LEU A 352 -25.03 -17.45 4.73
CA LEU A 352 -23.71 -17.14 5.29
C LEU A 352 -22.93 -16.20 4.36
N MET A 353 -22.96 -16.44 3.05
CA MET A 353 -22.37 -15.53 2.08
C MET A 353 -23.00 -14.13 2.15
N GLY A 354 -24.32 -14.02 2.26
CA GLY A 354 -24.96 -12.71 2.44
C GLY A 354 -24.48 -11.94 3.69
N GLN A 355 -24.09 -12.65 4.76
CA GLN A 355 -23.47 -12.02 5.94
C GLN A 355 -22.01 -11.62 5.69
N VAL A 356 -21.27 -12.41 4.89
CA VAL A 356 -19.91 -12.07 4.43
C VAL A 356 -19.97 -10.81 3.58
N ASP A 357 -20.86 -10.74 2.59
CA ASP A 357 -21.01 -9.58 1.70
C ASP A 357 -21.40 -8.33 2.47
N GLN A 358 -22.36 -8.44 3.40
CA GLN A 358 -22.72 -7.34 4.29
C GLN A 358 -21.52 -6.85 5.11
N ARG A 359 -20.70 -7.77 5.64
CA ARG A 359 -19.50 -7.41 6.39
C ARG A 359 -18.47 -6.72 5.51
N ARG A 360 -18.25 -7.20 4.29
CA ARG A 360 -17.32 -6.60 3.32
C ARG A 360 -17.73 -5.19 2.94
N GLN A 361 -19.03 -4.95 2.71
CA GLN A 361 -19.57 -3.62 2.45
C GLN A 361 -19.34 -2.67 3.64
N GLN A 362 -19.58 -3.14 4.87
CA GLN A 362 -19.30 -2.37 6.09
C GLN A 362 -17.82 -1.98 6.20
N ASP A 363 -16.92 -2.97 6.08
CA ASP A 363 -15.48 -2.73 6.14
C ASP A 363 -15.00 -1.80 5.01
N MET A 364 -15.58 -1.91 3.81
CA MET A 364 -15.20 -1.08 2.67
C MET A 364 -15.64 0.38 2.83
N THR A 365 -16.91 0.60 3.19
CA THR A 365 -17.44 1.95 3.46
C THR A 365 -16.70 2.62 4.63
N LEU A 366 -16.38 1.84 5.69
CA LEU A 366 -15.58 2.31 6.81
C LEU A 366 -14.15 2.71 6.37
N SER A 367 -13.52 1.91 5.51
CA SER A 367 -12.18 2.19 4.98
C SER A 367 -12.18 3.45 4.12
N LEU A 368 -13.06 3.54 3.11
CA LEU A 368 -13.15 4.71 2.22
C LEU A 368 -13.40 6.00 3.00
N ALA A 369 -14.35 5.99 3.94
CA ALA A 369 -14.64 7.14 4.77
C ALA A 369 -13.45 7.52 5.66
N THR A 370 -12.72 6.53 6.21
CA THR A 370 -11.52 6.78 7.01
C THR A 370 -10.43 7.46 6.18
N VAL A 371 -10.16 7.00 4.95
CA VAL A 371 -9.19 7.65 4.04
C VAL A 371 -9.63 9.08 3.69
N LEU A 372 -10.91 9.27 3.38
CA LEU A 372 -11.48 10.60 3.09
C LEU A 372 -11.27 11.61 4.24
N THR A 373 -11.29 11.18 5.50
CA THR A 373 -11.04 12.10 6.63
C THR A 373 -9.62 12.69 6.65
N ALA A 374 -8.68 12.11 5.91
CA ALA A 374 -7.29 12.53 5.83
C ALA A 374 -6.88 13.12 4.46
N LYS A 375 -7.75 13.05 3.45
CA LYS A 375 -7.52 13.62 2.11
C LYS A 375 -7.69 15.14 2.14
N GLU A 376 -6.76 15.84 2.76
CA GLU A 376 -6.73 17.31 2.81
C GLU A 376 -6.22 17.91 1.48
N GLU A 377 -6.35 19.23 1.30
CA GLU A 377 -5.83 19.92 0.11
C GLU A 377 -4.34 19.59 -0.11
N GLY A 378 -4.00 19.12 -1.32
CA GLY A 378 -2.65 18.72 -1.71
C GLY A 378 -2.23 17.31 -1.29
N ALA A 379 -3.10 16.54 -0.61
CA ALA A 379 -2.88 15.12 -0.34
C ALA A 379 -3.33 14.28 -1.55
N ASN A 380 -2.52 13.29 -1.95
CA ASN A 380 -2.83 12.34 -3.03
C ASN A 380 -3.11 10.96 -2.43
N LEU A 381 -4.24 10.86 -1.72
CA LEU A 381 -4.71 9.62 -1.12
C LEU A 381 -5.76 8.94 -2.00
N ASP A 382 -5.62 7.64 -2.15
CA ASP A 382 -6.62 6.78 -2.77
C ASP A 382 -6.78 5.47 -1.98
N MET A 383 -7.69 4.61 -2.41
CA MET A 383 -7.95 3.29 -1.86
C MET A 383 -7.99 2.28 -3.00
N SER A 384 -7.26 1.18 -2.87
CA SER A 384 -7.31 0.07 -3.83
C SER A 384 -8.69 -0.59 -3.90
N VAL A 385 -8.93 -1.32 -4.99
CA VAL A 385 -9.99 -2.33 -5.06
C VAL A 385 -9.62 -3.46 -4.10
N VAL A 386 -10.59 -3.84 -3.28
CA VAL A 386 -10.37 -4.80 -2.20
C VAL A 386 -10.71 -6.22 -2.66
N GLN A 387 -9.79 -7.15 -2.42
CA GLN A 387 -10.03 -8.58 -2.48
C GLN A 387 -10.06 -9.19 -1.09
N ALA A 388 -10.74 -10.34 -0.98
CA ALA A 388 -10.72 -11.10 0.24
C ALA A 388 -9.31 -11.61 0.54
N GLN A 389 -9.07 -12.01 1.78
CA GLN A 389 -7.93 -12.87 2.07
C GLN A 389 -8.02 -14.17 1.24
N PRO A 390 -6.91 -14.63 0.62
CA PRO A 390 -6.96 -15.62 -0.45
C PRO A 390 -7.38 -17.02 -0.02
N GLN A 391 -7.43 -17.35 1.27
CA GLN A 391 -7.55 -18.74 1.72
C GLN A 391 -8.87 -19.42 1.35
N CYS A 392 -9.91 -18.65 1.00
CA CYS A 392 -11.20 -19.19 0.59
C CYS A 392 -11.56 -18.86 -0.87
N GLN A 393 -10.59 -18.41 -1.65
CA GLN A 393 -10.73 -18.17 -3.08
C GLN A 393 -9.82 -19.12 -3.85
N GLU A 394 -10.38 -19.83 -4.81
CA GLU A 394 -9.62 -20.62 -5.79
C GLU A 394 -10.31 -20.52 -7.15
N THR A 395 -9.64 -20.95 -8.22
CA THR A 395 -10.34 -21.17 -9.48
C THR A 395 -11.29 -22.35 -9.36
N ALA A 396 -12.40 -22.29 -10.10
CA ALA A 396 -13.36 -23.40 -10.18
C ALA A 396 -12.71 -24.69 -10.72
N ALA A 397 -11.56 -24.58 -11.42
CA ALA A 397 -10.80 -25.71 -11.92
C ALA A 397 -9.96 -26.40 -10.82
N SER A 398 -9.39 -25.65 -9.89
CA SER A 398 -8.59 -26.16 -8.77
C SER A 398 -9.46 -26.77 -7.67
N ASN A 399 -10.57 -26.12 -7.33
CA ASN A 399 -11.49 -26.62 -6.31
C ASN A 399 -12.94 -26.22 -6.62
N PRO A 400 -13.69 -27.01 -7.41
CA PRO A 400 -15.05 -26.67 -7.81
C PRO A 400 -16.05 -26.67 -6.64
N GLY A 401 -15.64 -27.11 -5.44
CA GLY A 401 -16.52 -27.16 -4.28
C GLY A 401 -16.54 -25.88 -3.45
N LEU A 402 -15.63 -24.93 -3.67
CA LEU A 402 -15.63 -23.65 -2.95
C LEU A 402 -16.73 -22.74 -3.47
N TYR A 403 -17.38 -22.03 -2.54
CA TYR A 403 -18.50 -21.15 -2.83
C TYR A 403 -18.04 -19.84 -3.50
N GLU A 404 -16.92 -19.28 -3.03
CA GLU A 404 -16.30 -18.06 -3.58
C GLU A 404 -15.23 -18.44 -4.59
N LYS A 405 -15.29 -17.85 -5.79
CA LYS A 405 -14.31 -18.06 -6.86
C LYS A 405 -13.35 -16.90 -6.93
N VAL A 406 -12.11 -17.20 -7.26
CA VAL A 406 -11.06 -16.19 -7.41
C VAL A 406 -11.22 -15.32 -8.67
N THR A 407 -12.08 -15.71 -9.60
CA THR A 407 -12.43 -14.91 -10.79
C THR A 407 -13.41 -13.78 -10.47
N ASP A 408 -14.05 -13.84 -9.31
CA ASP A 408 -15.11 -12.92 -8.89
C ASP A 408 -14.54 -11.92 -7.88
N VAL A 409 -14.98 -10.66 -7.97
CA VAL A 409 -14.57 -9.61 -7.06
C VAL A 409 -15.20 -9.87 -5.70
N SER A 410 -14.40 -9.87 -4.64
CA SER A 410 -14.93 -10.10 -3.28
C SER A 410 -15.84 -8.99 -2.76
N VAL A 411 -15.64 -7.74 -3.22
CA VAL A 411 -16.41 -6.57 -2.80
C VAL A 411 -17.19 -6.02 -3.98
N ASP A 412 -18.50 -5.83 -3.80
CA ASP A 412 -19.34 -5.19 -4.81
C ASP A 412 -19.12 -3.68 -4.81
N GLU A 413 -18.23 -3.20 -5.68
CA GLU A 413 -17.94 -1.78 -5.89
C GLU A 413 -19.11 -1.03 -6.56
N SER A 414 -20.17 -1.73 -7.03
CA SER A 414 -21.38 -1.11 -7.58
C SER A 414 -22.44 -0.79 -6.53
N ASP A 415 -22.27 -1.28 -5.31
CA ASP A 415 -23.14 -0.95 -4.18
C ASP A 415 -23.22 0.58 -4.02
N PRO A 416 -24.43 1.17 -3.89
CA PRO A 416 -24.58 2.62 -3.85
C PRO A 416 -23.77 3.34 -2.77
N ASP A 417 -23.62 2.73 -1.58
CA ASP A 417 -22.93 3.36 -0.46
C ASP A 417 -21.40 3.30 -0.67
N VAL A 418 -20.89 2.19 -1.20
CA VAL A 418 -19.47 2.06 -1.59
C VAL A 418 -19.16 3.02 -2.74
N ARG A 419 -19.98 3.00 -3.80
CA ARG A 419 -19.79 3.83 -4.98
C ARG A 419 -19.82 5.32 -4.66
N GLN A 420 -20.74 5.77 -3.80
CA GLN A 420 -20.79 7.19 -3.41
C GLN A 420 -19.49 7.64 -2.73
N LEU A 421 -18.99 6.86 -1.77
CA LEU A 421 -17.73 7.16 -1.08
C LEU A 421 -16.53 7.10 -2.03
N ARG A 422 -16.52 6.13 -2.94
CA ARG A 422 -15.51 5.97 -4.00
C ARG A 422 -15.45 7.20 -4.90
N GLU A 423 -16.59 7.63 -5.44
CA GLU A 423 -16.70 8.81 -6.29
C GLU A 423 -16.20 10.08 -5.58
N VAL A 424 -16.47 10.23 -4.28
CA VAL A 424 -15.96 11.35 -3.47
C VAL A 424 -14.44 11.27 -3.29
N LEU A 425 -13.91 10.07 -3.03
CA LEU A 425 -12.47 9.84 -2.84
C LEU A 425 -11.69 10.11 -4.12
N GLU A 426 -12.22 9.69 -5.26
CA GLU A 426 -11.58 9.85 -6.58
C GLU A 426 -11.69 11.27 -7.16
N ASP A 427 -12.63 12.11 -6.68
CA ASP A 427 -12.77 13.49 -7.16
C ASP A 427 -11.60 14.38 -6.67
N PRO A 428 -10.71 14.87 -7.56
CA PRO A 428 -9.59 15.71 -7.17
C PRO A 428 -10.00 17.10 -6.65
N GLY A 429 -11.24 17.53 -6.88
CA GLY A 429 -11.79 18.79 -6.36
C GLY A 429 -12.33 18.69 -4.93
N VAL A 430 -12.47 17.47 -4.40
CA VAL A 430 -13.08 17.22 -3.09
C VAL A 430 -12.03 16.77 -2.09
N ASN A 431 -11.86 17.59 -1.03
CA ASN A 431 -10.89 17.36 0.04
C ASN A 431 -11.51 17.66 1.41
N ALA A 432 -11.00 17.00 2.44
CA ALA A 432 -11.32 17.27 3.83
C ALA A 432 -10.87 18.67 4.27
N VAL A 433 -11.76 19.40 4.93
CA VAL A 433 -11.54 20.77 5.42
C VAL A 433 -11.94 20.92 6.89
N GLY A 434 -11.44 21.96 7.55
CA GLY A 434 -11.77 22.25 8.96
C GLY A 434 -11.07 21.33 9.95
N LYS A 435 -11.66 21.11 11.13
CA LYS A 435 -11.16 20.15 12.13
C LYS A 435 -12.06 18.92 12.14
N LYS A 436 -11.50 17.76 12.52
CA LYS A 436 -12.32 16.57 12.79
C LYS A 436 -13.20 16.85 14.02
N SER A 437 -14.48 16.54 13.92
CA SER A 437 -15.40 16.53 15.07
C SER A 437 -15.58 15.11 15.55
N THR A 438 -15.71 14.91 16.87
CA THR A 438 -15.74 13.57 17.47
C THR A 438 -16.85 13.42 18.51
N TRP A 439 -17.36 12.20 18.61
CA TRP A 439 -18.35 11.81 19.60
C TRP A 439 -18.00 10.45 20.19
N PHE A 440 -18.58 10.18 21.36
CA PHE A 440 -18.50 8.89 22.04
C PHE A 440 -17.07 8.37 22.21
N ASP A 441 -16.23 9.15 22.87
CA ASP A 441 -14.83 8.79 23.15
C ASP A 441 -14.04 8.40 21.89
N TYR A 442 -14.13 9.25 20.84
CA TYR A 442 -13.40 9.07 19.58
C TYR A 442 -13.81 7.83 18.77
N THR A 443 -15.01 7.30 18.97
CA THR A 443 -15.54 6.16 18.17
C THR A 443 -16.41 6.60 17.00
N VAL A 444 -16.82 7.87 16.96
CA VAL A 444 -17.55 8.45 15.83
C VAL A 444 -16.88 9.75 15.42
N TRP A 445 -16.65 9.90 14.12
CA TRP A 445 -15.94 11.03 13.54
C TRP A 445 -16.76 11.68 12.44
N ARG A 446 -16.61 13.00 12.31
CA ARG A 446 -17.06 13.77 11.16
C ARG A 446 -15.92 14.63 10.64
N ARG A 447 -15.87 14.79 9.33
CA ARG A 447 -15.06 15.82 8.69
C ARG A 447 -15.88 16.50 7.58
N ASP A 448 -15.77 17.81 7.49
CA ASP A 448 -16.43 18.58 6.43
C ASP A 448 -15.58 18.47 5.15
N LEU A 449 -16.22 18.48 3.99
CA LEU A 449 -15.58 18.41 2.67
C LEU A 449 -15.68 19.77 1.96
N SER A 450 -14.74 20.04 1.04
CA SER A 450 -14.60 21.33 0.34
C SER A 450 -15.81 21.73 -0.51
N ASP A 451 -16.65 20.77 -0.89
CA ASP A 451 -17.86 20.96 -1.68
C ASP A 451 -19.14 21.14 -0.83
N GLY A 452 -19.00 21.17 0.50
CA GLY A 452 -20.10 21.36 1.45
C GLY A 452 -20.65 20.07 2.06
N ARG A 453 -20.30 18.90 1.50
CA ARG A 453 -20.69 17.60 2.06
C ARG A 453 -19.93 17.29 3.36
N GLN A 454 -20.35 16.23 4.05
CA GLN A 454 -19.70 15.74 5.27
C GLN A 454 -19.41 14.25 5.16
N VAL A 455 -18.20 13.83 5.54
CA VAL A 455 -17.87 12.41 5.70
C VAL A 455 -17.98 12.01 7.17
N TRP A 456 -18.62 10.87 7.41
CA TRP A 456 -18.87 10.30 8.73
C TRP A 456 -18.25 8.91 8.84
N VAL A 457 -17.72 8.60 10.02
CA VAL A 457 -17.11 7.31 10.35
C VAL A 457 -17.63 6.84 11.70
N ASN A 458 -18.13 5.60 11.80
CA ASN A 458 -18.64 5.02 13.04
C ASN A 458 -18.01 3.64 13.32
N TYR A 459 -17.10 3.60 14.29
CA TYR A 459 -16.45 2.37 14.79
C TYR A 459 -17.25 1.66 15.89
N ARG A 460 -18.49 2.08 16.16
CA ARG A 460 -19.34 1.41 17.14
C ARG A 460 -20.04 0.23 16.51
N ASN A 461 -20.32 -0.78 17.34
CA ASN A 461 -21.12 -1.97 16.97
C ASN A 461 -22.63 -1.70 16.95
N GLN A 462 -23.04 -0.43 16.88
CA GLN A 462 -24.43 -0.02 16.85
C GLN A 462 -24.58 1.24 15.99
N ASP A 463 -25.73 1.36 15.35
CA ASP A 463 -26.12 2.59 14.67
C ASP A 463 -26.15 3.75 15.68
N VAL A 464 -25.75 4.93 15.23
CA VAL A 464 -25.84 6.16 16.02
C VAL A 464 -26.57 7.25 15.25
N THR A 465 -27.12 8.21 15.98
CA THR A 465 -27.63 9.44 15.39
C THR A 465 -26.93 10.64 16.01
N VAL A 466 -26.24 11.41 15.18
CA VAL A 466 -25.50 12.61 15.57
C VAL A 466 -26.00 13.74 14.67
N GLU A 467 -26.39 14.86 15.26
CA GLU A 467 -26.86 16.04 14.50
C GLU A 467 -28.02 15.74 13.52
N GLY A 468 -28.82 14.70 13.80
CA GLY A 468 -29.92 14.27 12.92
C GLY A 468 -29.51 13.29 11.81
N VAL A 469 -28.21 13.01 11.64
CA VAL A 469 -27.66 12.04 10.69
C VAL A 469 -27.59 10.67 11.34
N LYS A 470 -28.18 9.64 10.70
CA LYS A 470 -28.06 8.25 11.12
C LYS A 470 -26.81 7.62 10.47
N ILE A 471 -25.89 7.13 11.29
CA ILE A 471 -24.63 6.52 10.83
C ILE A 471 -24.67 5.03 11.21
N PRO A 472 -24.63 4.11 10.23
CA PRO A 472 -24.68 2.67 10.50
C PRO A 472 -23.51 2.19 11.36
N ALA A 473 -23.72 1.10 12.11
CA ALA A 473 -22.66 0.42 12.85
C ALA A 473 -21.48 0.01 11.93
N GLN A 474 -20.25 0.18 12.40
CA GLN A 474 -19.02 -0.29 11.72
C GLN A 474 -18.93 0.13 10.25
N SER A 475 -19.27 1.37 9.95
CA SER A 475 -19.39 1.85 8.57
C SER A 475 -19.05 3.34 8.49
N GLY A 476 -18.94 3.83 7.26
CA GLY A 476 -18.82 5.24 6.94
C GLY A 476 -19.79 5.65 5.84
N LEU A 477 -20.04 6.95 5.71
CA LEU A 477 -20.93 7.51 4.69
C LEU A 477 -20.60 8.96 4.39
N VAL A 478 -21.15 9.49 3.31
CA VAL A 478 -21.13 10.92 2.98
C VAL A 478 -22.55 11.48 2.97
N THR A 479 -22.75 12.66 3.57
CA THR A 479 -24.02 13.39 3.55
C THR A 479 -23.88 14.75 2.89
N ASP A 480 -25.00 15.27 2.39
CA ASP A 480 -25.13 16.65 1.88
C ASP A 480 -25.11 17.72 2.97
#